data_AF-A0A3S0S0W6-F1
#
_entry.id   AF-A0A3S0S0W6-F1
#
_cell.length_a   1.000
_cell.length_b   1.000
_cell.length_c   1.000
_cell.angle_alpha   90.00
_cell.angle_beta   90.00
_cell.angle_gamma   90.00
#
_symmetry.space_group_name_H-M   'P 1'
#
loop_
_entity.id
_entity.type
_entity.pdbx_description
1 polymer ?
#
loop_
_entity_poly.entity_id
_entity_poly.type
_entity_poly.pdbx_seq_one_letter_code
_entity_poly.pdbx_strand_id
1 'polypeptide(L)' 'MDAFNAAQAGILTQVQYLRQHLVPVTPPAVADEVRDFIAANVDMIAADGQRQRAAVSNDAAGRVNAAADKIRTACGVS' A
#
# COMPACT_ATOMS: atom_id res chain seq x y z
N MET A 1 -14.41 6.53 -16.78
CA MET A 1 -13.72 6.09 -15.55
C MET A 1 -14.80 5.81 -14.52
N ASP A 2 -14.92 4.58 -14.04
CA ASP A 2 -15.84 4.27 -12.94
C ASP A 2 -15.18 4.53 -11.57
N ALA A 3 -15.96 4.47 -10.49
CA ALA A 3 -15.48 4.73 -9.14
C ALA A 3 -14.35 3.78 -8.72
N PHE A 4 -14.39 2.54 -9.21
CA PHE A 4 -13.37 1.53 -8.95
C PHE A 4 -12.02 1.91 -9.57
N ASN A 5 -12.01 2.23 -10.86
CA ASN A 5 -10.80 2.67 -11.56
C ASN A 5 -10.25 3.99 -11.00
N ALA A 6 -11.13 4.90 -10.56
CA ALA A 6 -10.72 6.13 -9.89
C ALA A 6 -10.03 5.86 -8.54
N ALA A 7 -10.55 4.93 -7.74
CA ALA A 7 -9.94 4.52 -6.48
C ALA A 7 -8.56 3.87 -6.69
N GLN A 8 -8.45 2.96 -7.67
CA GLN A 8 -7.17 2.33 -8.01
C GLN A 8 -6.13 3.36 -8.50
N ALA A 9 -6.55 4.32 -9.32
CA ALA A 9 -5.68 5.42 -9.75
C ALA A 9 -5.18 6.26 -8.56
N GLY A 10 -6.07 6.58 -7.61
CA GLY A 10 -5.71 7.30 -6.39
C GLY A 10 -4.65 6.57 -5.56
N ILE A 11 -4.79 5.25 -5.39
CA ILE A 11 -3.81 4.42 -4.68
C ILE A 11 -2.46 4.43 -5.41
N LEU A 12 -2.44 4.29 -6.74
CA LEU A 12 -1.20 4.34 -7.52
C LEU A 12 -0.49 5.70 -7.40
N THR A 13 -1.25 6.80 -7.39
CA THR A 13 -0.68 8.14 -7.16
C THR A 13 -0.01 8.23 -5.78
N GLN A 14 -0.65 7.70 -4.72
CA GLN A 14 -0.06 7.67 -3.38
C GLN A 14 1.21 6.81 -3.32
N VAL A 15 1.17 5.62 -3.93
CA VAL A 15 2.35 4.74 -4.05
C VAL A 15 3.51 5.46 -4.74
N GLN A 16 3.23 6.12 -5.86
CA GLN A 16 4.26 6.84 -6.62
C GLN A 16 4.84 8.00 -5.80
N TYR A 17 3.99 8.73 -5.08
CA TYR A 17 4.42 9.79 -4.16
C TYR A 17 5.37 9.23 -3.09
N LEU A 18 4.99 8.15 -2.40
CA LEU A 18 5.83 7.53 -1.37
C LEU A 18 7.16 7.02 -1.93
N ARG A 19 7.18 6.41 -3.12
CA ARG A 19 8.43 5.99 -3.78
C ARG A 19 9.39 7.14 -4.05
N GLN A 20 8.87 8.31 -4.39
CA GLN A 20 9.66 9.50 -4.69
C GLN A 20 10.13 10.24 -3.44
N HIS A 21 9.39 10.14 -2.34
CA HIS A 21 9.59 10.96 -1.15
C HIS A 21 10.07 10.17 0.08
N LEU A 22 10.26 8.85 -0.04
CA LEU A 22 10.91 8.06 1.01
C LEU A 22 12.40 8.39 1.07
N VAL A 23 12.75 9.35 1.92
CA VAL A 23 14.12 9.88 2.02
C VAL A 23 15.04 8.97 2.84
N PRO A 24 16.36 8.97 2.59
CA PRO A 24 17.33 8.14 3.32
C PRO A 24 17.37 8.37 4.84
N VAL A 25 16.95 9.53 5.31
CA VAL A 25 16.87 9.85 6.75
C VAL A 25 15.66 9.20 7.43
N THR A 26 14.74 8.60 6.68
CA THR A 26 13.61 7.84 7.25
C THR A 26 14.16 6.67 8.06
N PRO A 27 13.75 6.49 9.33
CA PRO A 27 14.17 5.35 10.13
C PRO A 27 13.89 4.03 9.38
N PRO A 28 14.83 3.06 9.37
CA PRO A 28 14.66 1.79 8.65
C PRO A 28 13.35 1.08 8.98
N ALA A 29 12.96 1.06 10.27
CA ALA A 29 11.71 0.46 10.72
C ALA A 29 10.44 1.10 10.13
N VAL A 30 10.49 2.37 9.73
CA VAL A 30 9.40 3.04 9.01
C VAL A 30 9.54 2.80 7.50
N ALA A 31 10.76 2.90 6.98
CA ALA A 31 11.03 2.75 5.55
C ALA A 31 10.69 1.35 5.02
N ASP A 32 10.98 0.31 5.79
CA ASP A 32 10.66 -1.07 5.44
C ASP A 32 9.15 -1.30 5.40
N GLU A 33 8.42 -0.80 6.39
CA GLU A 33 6.96 -0.94 6.42
C GLU A 33 6.27 -0.10 5.34
N VAL A 34 6.84 1.06 4.94
CA VAL A 34 6.39 1.81 3.75
C VAL A 34 6.63 1.02 2.46
N ARG A 35 7.74 0.28 2.34
CA ARG A 35 7.99 -0.59 1.18
C ARG A 35 6.99 -1.75 1.13
N ASP A 36 6.69 -2.37 2.26
CA ASP A 36 5.68 -3.43 2.37
C ASP A 36 4.28 -2.90 2.03
N PHE A 37 3.93 -1.70 2.52
CA PHE A 37 2.68 -1.02 2.17
C PHE A 37 2.57 -0.77 0.67
N ILE A 38 3.64 -0.29 0.03
CA ILE A 38 3.69 -0.08 -1.43
C ILE A 38 3.49 -1.41 -2.17
N ALA A 39 4.21 -2.46 -1.77
CA ALA A 39 4.12 -3.77 -2.42
C ALA A 39 2.70 -4.36 -2.32
N ALA A 40 2.09 -4.31 -1.13
CA ALA A 40 0.75 -4.82 -0.90
C ALA A 40 -0.32 -4.07 -1.71
N ASN A 41 -0.20 -2.75 -1.86
CA ASN A 41 -1.12 -1.97 -2.70
C ASN A 41 -0.99 -2.34 -4.19
N VAL A 42 0.23 -2.53 -4.69
CA VAL A 42 0.47 -2.96 -6.07
C VAL A 42 -0.09 -4.37 -6.31
N ASP A 43 0.11 -5.29 -5.38
CA ASP A 43 -0.42 -6.65 -5.47
C ASP A 43 -1.96 -6.66 -5.48
N MET A 44 -2.59 -5.84 -4.64
CA MET A 44 -4.05 -5.71 -4.58
C MET A 44 -4.61 -5.20 -5.91
N ILE A 45 -4.05 -4.11 -6.47
CA ILE A 45 -4.47 -3.57 -7.76
C ILE A 45 -4.26 -4.56 -8.90
N ALA A 46 -3.15 -5.31 -8.87
CA ALA A 46 -2.87 -6.35 -9.86
C ALA A 46 -3.88 -7.51 -9.77
N ALA A 47 -4.16 -8.01 -8.57
CA ALA A 47 -5.14 -9.07 -8.33
C ALA A 47 -6.54 -8.66 -8.82
N ASP A 48 -6.93 -7.43 -8.50
CA ASP A 48 -8.17 -6.81 -8.93
C ASP A 48 -8.26 -6.65 -10.47
N GLY A 49 -7.22 -6.10 -11.10
CA GLY A 49 -7.17 -5.90 -12.55
C GLY A 49 -7.19 -7.21 -13.34
N GLN A 50 -6.62 -8.28 -12.75
CA GLN A 50 -6.66 -9.64 -13.30
C GLN A 50 -7.96 -10.39 -12.96
N ARG A 51 -8.90 -9.77 -12.23
CA ARG A 51 -10.13 -10.40 -11.74
C ARG A 51 -9.86 -11.70 -11.00
N GLN A 52 -8.82 -11.72 -10.18
CA GLN A 52 -8.52 -12.86 -9.35
C GLN A 52 -9.64 -13.13 -8.33
N ARG A 53 -9.57 -14.28 -7.67
CA ARG A 53 -10.54 -14.64 -6.63
C ARG A 53 -10.49 -13.59 -5.51
N ALA A 54 -11.66 -13.27 -4.95
CA ALA A 54 -11.79 -12.31 -3.86
C ALA A 54 -10.84 -12.61 -2.67
N ALA A 55 -10.56 -13.89 -2.39
CA ALA A 55 -9.59 -14.28 -1.36
C ALA A 55 -8.19 -13.66 -1.59
N VAL A 56 -7.70 -13.59 -2.83
CA VAL A 56 -6.38 -13.03 -3.14
C VAL A 56 -6.37 -11.51 -2.96
N SER A 57 -7.40 -10.82 -3.48
CA SER A 57 -7.54 -9.37 -3.26
C SER A 57 -7.68 -9.03 -1.78
N ASN A 58 -8.45 -9.82 -1.03
CA ASN A 58 -8.64 -9.62 0.41
C ASN A 58 -7.36 -9.87 1.22
N ASP A 59 -6.57 -10.89 0.87
CA ASP A 59 -5.28 -11.13 1.51
C ASP A 59 -4.29 -9.98 1.23
N ALA A 60 -4.28 -9.45 0.01
CA ALA A 60 -3.49 -8.27 -0.34
C ALA A 60 -3.95 -7.03 0.45
N ALA A 61 -5.26 -6.79 0.54
CA ALA A 61 -5.82 -5.70 1.35
C ALA A 61 -5.49 -5.87 2.85
N GLY A 62 -5.50 -7.10 3.36
CA GLY A 62 -5.06 -7.41 4.73
C GLY A 62 -3.61 -7.02 4.98
N ARG A 63 -2.71 -7.29 4.02
CA ARG A 63 -1.31 -6.85 4.09
C ARG A 63 -1.16 -5.32 4.03
N VAL A 64 -1.98 -4.63 3.23
CA VAL A 64 -2.01 -3.15 3.20
C VAL A 64 -2.32 -2.59 4.60
N ASN A 65 -3.38 -3.11 5.24
CA ASN A 65 -3.78 -2.66 6.57
C ASN A 65 -2.70 -2.97 7.62
N ALA A 66 -2.13 -4.18 7.59
CA ALA A 66 -1.07 -4.56 8.53
C ALA A 66 0.16 -3.66 8.40
N ALA A 67 0.60 -3.35 7.18
CA ALA A 67 1.72 -2.44 6.96
C ALA A 67 1.40 -1.02 7.44
N ALA A 68 0.18 -0.52 7.17
CA ALA A 68 -0.26 0.79 7.65
C ALA A 68 -0.26 0.89 9.19
N ASP A 69 -0.69 -0.16 9.89
CA ASP A 69 -0.71 -0.21 11.36
C ASP A 69 0.70 -0.18 11.94
N LYS A 70 1.64 -0.89 11.32
CA LYS A 70 3.04 -0.86 11.72
C LYS A 70 3.70 0.48 11.43
N ILE A 71 3.41 1.13 10.30
CA ILE A 71 3.85 2.51 10.03
C ILE A 71 3.36 3.46 11.12
N ARG A 72 2.06 3.40 11.46
CA ARG A 72 1.48 4.23 12.53
C ARG A 72 2.19 4.02 13.86
N THR A 73 2.40 2.76 14.23
CA THR A 73 3.12 2.36 15.44
C THR A 73 4.57 2.89 15.44
N ALA A 74 5.30 2.71 14.34
CA ALA A 74 6.69 3.16 14.20
C ALA A 74 6.82 4.70 14.21
N CYS A 75 5.79 5.41 13.76
CA CYS A 75 5.69 6.87 13.82
C CYS A 75 5.13 7.40 15.15
N GLY A 76 4.76 6.54 16.10
CA GLY A 76 4.17 6.95 17.38
C GLY A 76 2.76 7.55 17.27
N VAL A 77 2.04 7.23 16.19
CA VAL A 77 0.65 7.66 15.97
C VAL A 77 -0.27 6.50 16.38
N SER A 78 -1.03 6.68 17.45
CA SER A 78 -2.00 5.71 17.97
C SER A 78 -3.44 6.20 17.84
#